data_AF-A0A2J4G7A8-F1
#
_entry.id   AF-A0A2J4G7A8-F1
#
_cell.length_a   1.000
_cell.length_b   1.000
_cell.length_c   1.000
_cell.angle_alpha   90.00
_cell.angle_beta   90.00
_cell.angle_gamma   90.00
#
_symmetry.space_group_name_H-M   'P 1'
#
loop_
_entity.id
_entity.type
_entity.pdbx_description
1 polymer ?
#
loop_
_entity_poly.entity_id
_entity_poly.type
_entity_poly.pdbx_seq_one_letter_code
_entity_poly.pdbx_strand_id
1 'polypeptide(L)'
;MGLKRRKGSGPQQFPGGGSVSWEGRGNGKGRVDAYRVWEVKTNREKRQRLQRLYVRLSSAVKQACKELRKGHGDAFRREPERFSEELAGEASKTAGLPKGLFWYAIEWRSMVAEARRKSKRRNGFTPPPVPLLVKVVNSGERLHGKGNAVAVLNVDGKELRVPSAGVAVRLKPSLIRAVLEDVERFPDLKLTLQLTARGRLRLVAHREVKATWWDGDGKLAVIAVDVNSSHGLYVMAFTFNSEAKLVVQRVFKPPNTTMLRLLAAIMHSYSKVKFWSEAVERFEERRDVEKLRREGRGCAVEEALRLAEKLRAKNEPDAGEG
;
A
#
# COMPACT_ATOMS: atom_id res chain seq x y z
N MET A 1 51.77 31.63 3.33
CA MET A 1 50.81 31.06 4.31
C MET A 1 49.40 31.18 3.73
N GLY A 2 48.81 30.07 3.29
CA GLY A 2 47.49 30.04 2.65
C GLY A 2 46.60 28.99 3.30
N LEU A 3 45.60 29.44 4.05
CA LEU A 3 44.60 28.58 4.69
C LEU A 3 43.56 28.11 3.65
N LYS A 4 43.65 26.84 3.27
CA LYS A 4 42.61 26.12 2.50
C LYS A 4 41.35 25.96 3.35
N ARG A 5 40.24 26.59 2.95
CA ARG A 5 38.90 26.29 3.45
C ARG A 5 38.47 24.89 2.99
N ARG A 6 38.29 23.96 3.93
CA ARG A 6 37.62 22.68 3.69
C ARG A 6 36.13 22.93 3.39
N LYS A 7 35.65 22.47 2.22
CA LYS A 7 34.22 22.35 1.93
C LYS A 7 33.63 21.27 2.85
N GLY A 8 32.62 21.66 3.63
CA GLY A 8 31.85 20.75 4.47
C GLY A 8 31.17 19.66 3.64
N SER A 9 31.16 18.45 4.18
CA SER A 9 30.42 17.30 3.68
C SER A 9 28.93 17.60 3.63
N GLY A 10 28.36 17.55 2.43
CA GLY A 10 26.91 17.63 2.21
C GLY A 10 26.17 16.43 2.84
N PRO A 11 24.84 16.54 3.02
CA PRO A 11 24.05 15.53 3.69
C PRO A 11 24.06 14.20 2.94
N GLN A 12 24.36 13.14 3.69
CA GLN A 12 24.32 11.75 3.24
C GLN A 12 22.87 11.38 2.86
N GLN A 13 22.62 11.17 1.57
CA GLN A 13 21.33 10.68 1.07
C GLN A 13 21.25 9.16 1.23
N PHE A 14 20.32 8.68 2.06
CA PHE A 14 19.94 7.27 2.09
C PHE A 14 19.15 6.90 0.82
N PRO A 15 19.34 5.69 0.26
CA PRO A 15 18.63 5.25 -0.92
C PRO A 15 17.20 4.83 -0.52
N GLY A 16 16.20 5.59 -0.96
CA GLY A 16 14.80 5.20 -0.81
C GLY A 16 13.94 6.09 0.07
N GLY A 17 14.11 7.41 -0.03
CA GLY A 17 13.14 8.39 0.46
C GLY A 17 12.93 9.45 -0.60
N GLY A 18 11.74 9.52 -1.20
CA GLY A 18 11.39 10.66 -2.04
C GLY A 18 11.38 11.91 -1.17
N SER A 19 12.25 12.88 -1.44
CA SER A 19 12.16 14.20 -0.85
C SER A 19 10.88 14.86 -1.33
N VAL A 20 9.96 15.12 -0.39
CA VAL A 20 8.92 16.11 -0.60
C VAL A 20 9.57 17.45 -0.29
N SER A 21 9.92 18.21 -1.33
CA SER A 21 10.38 19.59 -1.14
C SER A 21 9.18 20.44 -0.71
N TRP A 22 9.13 20.78 0.58
CA TRP A 22 8.22 21.79 1.10
C TRP A 22 8.81 23.18 0.82
N GLU A 23 8.87 23.57 -0.45
CA GLU A 23 9.01 24.97 -0.81
C GLU A 23 7.62 25.47 -1.20
N GLY A 24 6.95 26.09 -0.23
CA GLY A 24 5.62 26.64 -0.40
C GLY A 24 5.31 27.66 0.69
N ARG A 25 5.91 28.85 0.58
CA ARG A 25 5.32 30.07 1.14
C ARG A 25 4.02 30.33 0.38
N GLY A 26 2.90 29.81 0.88
CA GLY A 26 1.59 30.02 0.29
C GLY A 26 0.54 30.16 1.39
N ASN A 27 -0.14 31.30 1.42
CA ASN A 27 -1.18 31.64 2.39
C ASN A 27 -2.28 30.57 2.45
N GLY A 28 -2.24 29.72 3.49
CA GLY A 28 -3.34 29.28 4.37
C GLY A 28 -4.68 28.73 3.84
N LYS A 29 -4.97 28.69 2.54
CA LYS A 29 -6.29 28.29 2.00
C LYS A 29 -6.28 27.08 1.06
N GLY A 30 -5.13 26.42 0.89
CA GLY A 30 -5.01 25.28 -0.01
C GLY A 30 -5.70 24.02 0.51
N ARG A 31 -6.59 23.42 -0.28
CA ARG A 31 -6.94 22.01 -0.13
C ARG A 31 -5.74 21.17 -0.55
N VAL A 32 -5.51 20.05 0.13
CA VAL A 32 -4.44 19.09 -0.17
C VAL A 32 -5.07 17.76 -0.52
N ASP A 33 -4.48 17.06 -1.49
CA ASP A 33 -4.93 15.72 -1.84
C ASP A 33 -4.58 14.71 -0.75
N ALA A 34 -5.58 13.96 -0.29
CA ALA A 34 -5.39 12.81 0.57
C ALA A 34 -5.74 11.52 -0.18
N TYR A 35 -4.86 10.52 -0.07
CA TYR A 35 -5.02 9.23 -0.73
C TYR A 35 -4.98 8.10 0.27
N ARG A 36 -5.87 7.13 0.09
CA ARG A 36 -5.80 5.81 0.75
C ARG A 36 -5.78 4.73 -0.31
N VAL A 37 -4.86 3.79 -0.18
CA VAL A 37 -4.61 2.75 -1.20
C VAL A 37 -4.72 1.37 -0.58
N TRP A 38 -5.55 0.52 -1.17
CA TRP A 38 -5.68 -0.89 -0.80
C TRP A 38 -5.19 -1.79 -1.94
N GLU A 39 -4.28 -2.71 -1.64
CA GLU A 39 -3.88 -3.74 -2.60
C GLU A 39 -4.95 -4.83 -2.69
N VAL A 40 -5.37 -5.14 -3.91
CA VAL A 40 -6.33 -6.22 -4.18
C VAL A 40 -5.55 -7.45 -4.62
N LYS A 41 -5.55 -8.49 -3.77
CA LYS A 41 -4.83 -9.74 -4.03
C LYS A 41 -5.54 -10.56 -5.11
N THR A 42 -4.78 -10.98 -6.12
CA THR A 42 -5.27 -11.83 -7.22
C THR A 42 -4.35 -13.04 -7.44
N ASN A 43 -4.93 -14.14 -7.92
CA ASN A 43 -4.16 -15.30 -8.38
C ASN A 43 -3.47 -15.02 -9.73
N ARG A 44 -2.60 -15.96 -10.16
CA ARG A 44 -1.79 -15.82 -11.38
C ARG A 44 -2.64 -15.71 -12.66
N GLU A 45 -3.68 -16.51 -12.77
CA GLU A 45 -4.57 -16.52 -13.94
C GLU A 45 -5.30 -15.17 -14.11
N LYS A 46 -5.93 -14.66 -13.04
CA LYS A 46 -6.58 -13.34 -13.05
C LYS A 46 -5.58 -12.24 -13.35
N ARG A 47 -4.36 -12.33 -12.82
CA ARG A 47 -3.27 -11.37 -13.09
C ARG A 47 -2.90 -11.34 -14.59
N GLN A 48 -2.84 -12.49 -15.25
CA GLN A 48 -2.58 -12.55 -16.69
C GLN A 48 -3.72 -11.92 -17.52
N ARG A 49 -4.99 -12.20 -17.16
CA ARG A 49 -6.15 -11.55 -17.81
C ARG A 49 -6.11 -10.03 -17.66
N LEU A 50 -5.81 -9.55 -16.45
CA LEU A 50 -5.65 -8.13 -16.15
C LEU A 50 -4.46 -7.50 -16.89
N GLN A 51 -3.34 -8.21 -17.02
CA GLN A 51 -2.20 -7.76 -17.81
C GLN A 51 -2.55 -7.63 -19.29
N ARG A 52 -3.29 -8.59 -19.87
CA ARG A 52 -3.82 -8.50 -21.23
C ARG A 52 -4.73 -7.29 -21.40
N LEU A 53 -5.62 -7.03 -20.44
CA LEU A 53 -6.44 -5.82 -20.44
C LEU A 53 -5.58 -4.55 -20.41
N TYR A 54 -4.56 -4.47 -19.53
CA TYR A 54 -3.65 -3.33 -19.48
C TYR A 54 -2.98 -3.06 -20.83
N VAL A 55 -2.45 -4.10 -21.47
CA VAL A 55 -1.79 -3.98 -22.79
C VAL A 55 -2.79 -3.51 -23.84
N ARG A 56 -4.00 -4.08 -23.89
CA ARG A 56 -5.06 -3.62 -24.82
C ARG A 56 -5.42 -2.16 -24.61
N LEU A 57 -5.67 -1.73 -23.37
CA LEU A 57 -6.01 -0.35 -23.05
C LEU A 57 -4.88 0.61 -23.44
N SER A 58 -3.66 0.31 -22.99
CA SER A 58 -2.50 1.18 -23.22
C SER A 58 -2.11 1.27 -24.70
N SER A 59 -2.23 0.19 -25.47
CA SER A 59 -1.99 0.19 -26.92
C SER A 59 -3.07 0.96 -27.67
N ALA A 60 -4.34 0.79 -27.29
CA ALA A 60 -5.45 1.52 -27.90
C ALA A 60 -5.36 3.04 -27.69
N VAL A 61 -5.06 3.48 -26.46
CA VAL A 61 -4.84 4.92 -26.19
C VAL A 61 -3.67 5.47 -27.00
N LYS A 62 -2.58 4.70 -27.15
CA LYS A 62 -1.43 5.12 -27.97
C LYS A 62 -1.82 5.25 -29.45
N GLN A 63 -2.60 4.31 -29.98
CA GLN A 63 -3.04 4.33 -31.38
C GLN A 63 -4.03 5.47 -31.63
N ALA A 64 -5.02 5.65 -30.76
CA ALA A 64 -5.95 6.77 -30.81
C ALA A 64 -5.23 8.12 -30.76
N CYS A 65 -4.21 8.26 -29.91
CA CYS A 65 -3.36 9.45 -29.90
C CYS A 65 -2.62 9.69 -31.22
N LYS A 66 -2.27 8.65 -31.99
CA LYS A 66 -1.64 8.81 -33.30
C LYS A 66 -2.67 9.27 -34.33
N GLU A 67 -3.86 8.68 -34.35
CA GLU A 67 -4.92 9.07 -35.29
C GLU A 67 -5.39 10.51 -35.04
N LEU A 68 -5.61 10.91 -33.78
CA LEU A 68 -5.95 12.29 -33.45
C LEU A 68 -4.85 13.29 -33.81
N ARG A 69 -3.57 12.89 -33.76
CA ARG A 69 -2.48 13.74 -34.24
C ARG A 69 -2.47 13.91 -35.75
N LYS A 70 -2.88 12.88 -36.50
CA LYS A 70 -3.01 12.99 -37.96
C LYS A 70 -4.17 13.89 -38.35
N GLY A 71 -5.31 13.77 -37.65
CA GLY A 71 -6.51 14.56 -37.93
C GLY A 71 -6.41 16.02 -37.47
N HIS A 72 -5.94 16.25 -36.23
CA HIS A 72 -5.99 17.58 -35.58
C HIS A 72 -4.63 18.28 -35.47
N GLY A 73 -3.55 17.62 -35.92
CA GLY A 73 -2.20 18.19 -35.95
C GLY A 73 -1.74 18.76 -34.60
N ASP A 74 -1.32 20.03 -34.62
CA ASP A 74 -0.79 20.74 -33.46
C ASP A 74 -1.86 21.11 -32.42
N ALA A 75 -3.14 21.19 -32.80
CA ALA A 75 -4.22 21.50 -31.85
C ALA A 75 -4.29 20.43 -30.75
N PHE A 76 -4.28 19.15 -31.13
CA PHE A 76 -4.24 18.03 -30.18
C PHE A 76 -2.91 17.97 -29.39
N ARG A 77 -1.81 18.48 -29.94
CA ARG A 77 -0.54 18.52 -29.21
C ARG A 77 -0.57 19.56 -28.10
N ARG A 78 -1.11 20.75 -28.37
CA ARG A 78 -1.16 21.89 -27.45
C ARG A 78 -2.22 21.72 -26.36
N GLU A 79 -3.41 21.27 -26.74
CA GLU A 79 -4.58 21.21 -25.84
C GLU A 79 -5.27 19.84 -25.90
N PRO A 80 -4.56 18.75 -25.55
CA PRO A 80 -5.09 17.39 -25.66
C PRO A 80 -6.34 17.14 -24.78
N GLU A 81 -6.56 17.94 -23.74
CA GLU A 81 -7.71 17.86 -22.84
C GLU A 81 -9.04 18.15 -23.56
N ARG A 82 -9.02 19.04 -24.56
CA ARG A 82 -10.21 19.37 -25.40
C ARG A 82 -10.71 18.16 -26.20
N PHE A 83 -9.83 17.19 -26.44
CA PHE A 83 -10.11 15.99 -27.21
C PHE A 83 -10.32 14.75 -26.32
N SER A 84 -10.60 14.93 -25.03
CA SER A 84 -10.75 13.82 -24.07
C SER A 84 -11.84 12.82 -24.49
N GLU A 85 -13.01 13.31 -24.91
CA GLU A 85 -14.11 12.45 -25.35
C GLU A 85 -13.83 11.74 -26.67
N GLU A 86 -13.19 12.44 -27.62
CA GLU A 86 -12.81 11.90 -28.93
C GLU A 86 -11.71 10.84 -28.77
N LEU A 87 -10.72 11.10 -27.91
CA LEU A 87 -9.67 10.15 -27.55
C LEU A 87 -10.26 8.89 -26.92
N ALA A 88 -11.21 9.03 -25.99
CA ALA A 88 -11.90 7.89 -25.40
C ALA A 88 -12.72 7.11 -26.44
N GLY A 89 -13.39 7.81 -27.37
CA GLY A 89 -14.14 7.21 -28.46
C GLY A 89 -13.27 6.42 -29.44
N GLU A 90 -12.19 7.03 -29.91
CA GLU A 90 -11.26 6.40 -30.86
C GLU A 90 -10.50 5.23 -30.22
N ALA A 91 -10.10 5.35 -28.96
CA ALA A 91 -9.49 4.25 -28.22
C ALA A 91 -10.47 3.09 -27.99
N SER A 92 -11.74 3.40 -27.69
CA SER A 92 -12.81 2.42 -27.55
C SER A 92 -13.04 1.63 -28.84
N LYS A 93 -13.15 2.34 -29.98
CA LYS A 93 -13.27 1.76 -31.32
C LYS A 93 -12.07 0.88 -31.66
N THR A 94 -10.86 1.38 -31.44
CA THR A 94 -9.61 0.65 -31.69
C THR A 94 -9.52 -0.65 -30.89
N ALA A 95 -9.97 -0.64 -29.63
CA ALA A 95 -9.84 -1.79 -28.74
C ALA A 95 -10.99 -2.80 -28.81
N GLY A 96 -12.13 -2.41 -29.39
CA GLY A 96 -13.39 -3.14 -29.25
C GLY A 96 -13.81 -3.26 -27.77
N LEU A 97 -13.64 -2.18 -27.00
CA LEU A 97 -13.88 -2.15 -25.55
C LEU A 97 -14.81 -0.98 -25.18
N PRO A 98 -15.60 -1.09 -24.09
CA PRO A 98 -16.50 -0.01 -23.68
C PRO A 98 -15.79 1.34 -23.47
N LYS A 99 -16.39 2.44 -23.95
CA LYS A 99 -15.86 3.82 -23.83
C LYS A 99 -15.51 4.20 -22.39
N GLY A 100 -16.27 3.70 -21.40
CA GLY A 100 -16.04 3.95 -19.98
C GLY A 100 -14.66 3.49 -19.46
N LEU A 101 -13.99 2.53 -20.12
CA LEU A 101 -12.64 2.10 -19.73
C LEU A 101 -11.57 3.15 -20.06
N PHE A 102 -11.89 4.04 -21.00
CA PHE A 102 -11.01 5.09 -21.49
C PHE A 102 -11.37 6.46 -20.91
N TRP A 103 -12.22 6.50 -19.86
CA TRP A 103 -12.59 7.74 -19.18
C TRP A 103 -11.38 8.58 -18.77
N TYR A 104 -10.31 7.91 -18.31
CA TYR A 104 -9.07 8.54 -17.88
C TYR A 104 -7.94 8.47 -18.93
N ALA A 105 -8.26 8.34 -20.22
CA ALA A 105 -7.26 8.18 -21.27
C ALA A 105 -6.33 9.40 -21.36
N ILE A 106 -6.87 10.60 -21.15
CA ILE A 106 -6.10 11.85 -21.21
C ILE A 106 -5.15 11.98 -20.01
N GLU A 107 -5.63 11.69 -18.80
CA GLU A 107 -4.82 11.69 -17.59
C GLU A 107 -3.72 10.63 -17.67
N TRP A 108 -4.06 9.42 -18.15
CA TRP A 108 -3.07 8.37 -18.34
C TRP A 108 -2.00 8.76 -19.37
N ARG A 109 -2.37 9.43 -20.47
CA ARG A 109 -1.41 10.00 -21.44
C ARG A 109 -0.47 11.00 -20.75
N SER A 110 -1.00 11.89 -19.92
CA SER A 110 -0.21 12.86 -19.16
C SER A 110 0.74 12.18 -18.17
N MET A 111 0.26 11.16 -17.44
CA MET A 111 1.08 10.31 -16.57
C MET A 111 2.21 9.61 -17.34
N VAL A 112 1.95 9.10 -18.54
CA VAL A 112 2.97 8.45 -19.39
C VAL A 112 4.02 9.46 -19.83
N ALA A 113 3.60 10.67 -20.24
CA ALA A 113 4.52 11.73 -20.63
C ALA A 113 5.42 12.15 -19.46
N GLU A 114 4.84 12.31 -18.27
CA GLU A 114 5.58 12.63 -17.05
C GLU A 114 6.53 11.50 -16.65
N ALA A 115 6.07 10.24 -16.65
CA ALA A 115 6.90 9.08 -16.34
C ALA A 115 8.08 8.95 -17.31
N ARG A 116 7.89 9.28 -18.60
CA ARG A 116 8.98 9.32 -19.59
C ARG A 116 9.97 10.45 -19.33
N ARG A 117 9.50 11.64 -18.95
CA ARG A 117 10.39 12.75 -18.56
C ARG A 117 11.22 12.37 -17.34
N LYS A 118 10.61 11.74 -16.33
CA LYS A 118 11.28 11.25 -15.12
C LYS A 118 12.22 10.07 -15.40
N SER A 119 11.87 9.16 -16.32
CA SER A 119 12.72 8.03 -16.68
C SER A 119 13.95 8.44 -17.48
N LYS A 120 13.93 9.53 -18.23
CA LYS A 120 15.19 10.07 -18.80
C LYS A 120 16.22 10.44 -17.73
N ARG A 121 15.78 10.62 -16.48
CA ARG A 121 16.63 10.93 -15.32
C ARG A 121 16.96 9.69 -14.45
N ARG A 122 16.43 8.50 -14.77
CA ARG A 122 16.57 7.27 -13.94
C ARG A 122 16.82 6.05 -14.83
N ASN A 123 17.46 4.99 -14.32
CA ASN A 123 17.79 3.77 -15.10
C ASN A 123 16.59 2.86 -15.47
N GLY A 124 15.42 3.40 -15.79
CA GLY A 124 14.29 2.59 -16.28
C GLY A 124 12.95 3.31 -16.40
N PHE A 125 12.21 2.98 -17.45
CA PHE A 125 10.82 3.41 -17.63
C PHE A 125 9.87 2.42 -16.96
N THR A 126 9.15 2.86 -15.94
CA THR A 126 8.03 2.10 -15.36
C THR A 126 6.72 2.66 -15.92
N PRO A 127 5.93 1.86 -16.66
CA PRO A 127 4.64 2.32 -17.17
C PRO A 127 3.68 2.67 -16.03
N PRO A 128 2.98 3.82 -16.09
CA PRO A 128 2.02 4.19 -15.06
C PRO A 128 0.80 3.26 -15.07
N PRO A 129 0.13 3.07 -13.93
CA PRO A 129 -1.11 2.31 -13.86
C PRO A 129 -2.23 3.01 -14.65
N VAL A 130 -3.14 2.22 -15.22
CA VAL A 130 -4.37 2.72 -15.85
C VAL A 130 -5.45 2.85 -14.78
N PRO A 131 -5.96 4.06 -14.49
CA PRO A 131 -7.08 4.23 -13.57
C PRO A 131 -8.40 3.87 -14.25
N LEU A 132 -9.27 3.18 -13.51
CA LEU A 132 -10.59 2.75 -13.93
C LEU A 132 -11.64 3.31 -12.97
N LEU A 133 -12.79 3.72 -13.51
CA LEU A 133 -13.93 4.15 -12.69
C LEU A 133 -14.51 2.97 -11.92
N VAL A 134 -14.77 3.19 -10.63
CA VAL A 134 -15.38 2.21 -9.72
C VAL A 134 -16.77 2.69 -9.32
N LYS A 135 -17.73 1.76 -9.29
CA LYS A 135 -18.98 1.93 -8.55
C LYS A 135 -19.08 0.91 -7.43
N VAL A 136 -19.69 1.32 -6.33
CA VAL A 136 -19.99 0.48 -5.18
C VAL A 136 -21.47 0.15 -5.22
N VAL A 137 -21.80 -1.13 -5.10
CA VAL A 137 -23.18 -1.64 -5.15
C VAL A 137 -23.46 -2.56 -3.97
N ASN A 138 -24.68 -2.48 -3.46
CA ASN A 138 -25.20 -3.32 -2.38
C ASN A 138 -26.59 -3.80 -2.78
N SER A 139 -26.81 -5.11 -2.81
CA SER A 139 -28.08 -5.74 -3.23
C SER A 139 -28.61 -5.24 -4.58
N GLY A 140 -27.71 -4.86 -5.49
CA GLY A 140 -28.05 -4.30 -6.80
C GLY A 140 -28.27 -2.78 -6.80
N GLU A 141 -28.45 -2.17 -5.64
CA GLU A 141 -28.53 -0.72 -5.47
C GLU A 141 -27.13 -0.09 -5.52
N ARG A 142 -27.03 1.10 -6.11
CA ARG A 142 -25.76 1.83 -6.22
C ARG A 142 -25.55 2.73 -5.01
N LEU A 143 -24.57 2.38 -4.18
CA LEU A 143 -24.16 3.18 -3.02
C LEU A 143 -23.25 4.36 -3.40
N HIS A 144 -22.34 4.15 -4.36
CA HIS A 144 -21.36 5.17 -4.74
C HIS A 144 -20.85 5.01 -6.18
N GLY A 145 -20.34 6.09 -6.76
CA GLY A 145 -19.73 6.13 -8.08
C GLY A 145 -20.72 6.34 -9.22
N LYS A 146 -20.21 6.53 -10.44
CA LYS A 146 -21.04 6.80 -11.61
C LYS A 146 -21.66 5.53 -12.19
N GLY A 147 -22.82 5.65 -12.85
CA GLY A 147 -23.51 4.50 -13.47
C GLY A 147 -22.69 3.80 -14.56
N ASN A 148 -21.91 4.58 -15.31
CA ASN A 148 -21.01 4.12 -16.37
C ASN A 148 -19.66 3.58 -15.87
N ALA A 149 -19.49 3.40 -14.55
CA ALA A 149 -18.27 2.81 -14.01
C ALA A 149 -18.08 1.36 -14.49
N VAL A 150 -16.83 1.05 -14.82
CA VAL A 150 -16.41 -0.19 -15.48
C VAL A 150 -15.88 -1.24 -14.52
N ALA A 151 -15.51 -0.84 -13.31
CA ALA A 151 -15.23 -1.73 -12.21
C ALA A 151 -16.38 -1.65 -11.19
N VAL A 152 -16.78 -2.80 -10.66
CA VAL A 152 -17.91 -2.92 -9.74
C VAL A 152 -17.44 -3.56 -8.44
N LEU A 153 -17.57 -2.84 -7.35
CA LEU A 153 -17.39 -3.36 -6.00
C LEU A 153 -18.76 -3.79 -5.46
N ASN A 154 -19.03 -5.09 -5.43
CA ASN A 154 -20.23 -5.67 -4.85
C ASN A 154 -19.97 -5.99 -3.36
N VAL A 155 -20.69 -5.27 -2.50
CA VAL A 155 -20.56 -5.36 -1.04
C VAL A 155 -21.07 -6.70 -0.51
N ASP A 156 -22.32 -7.07 -0.86
CA ASP A 156 -22.94 -8.33 -0.45
C ASP A 156 -22.18 -9.55 -0.97
N GLY A 157 -21.85 -9.52 -2.27
CA GLY A 157 -21.08 -10.57 -2.92
C GLY A 157 -19.61 -10.61 -2.46
N LYS A 158 -19.16 -9.58 -1.74
CA LYS A 158 -17.77 -9.39 -1.29
C LYS A 158 -16.76 -9.49 -2.43
N GLU A 159 -17.09 -8.89 -3.57
CA GLU A 159 -16.36 -9.07 -4.83
C GLU A 159 -16.06 -7.75 -5.53
N LEU A 160 -14.83 -7.62 -6.03
CA LEU A 160 -14.47 -6.62 -7.03
C LEU A 160 -14.47 -7.25 -8.42
N ARG A 161 -15.29 -6.72 -9.32
CA ARG A 161 -15.45 -7.20 -10.69
C ARG A 161 -14.88 -6.20 -11.69
N VAL A 162 -14.18 -6.72 -12.69
CA VAL A 162 -13.76 -6.01 -13.91
C VAL A 162 -14.34 -6.81 -15.09
N PRO A 163 -15.61 -6.56 -15.48
CA PRO A 163 -16.33 -7.35 -16.48
C PRO A 163 -15.58 -7.46 -17.81
N SER A 164 -14.96 -6.37 -18.27
CA SER A 164 -14.21 -6.34 -19.53
C SER A 164 -12.95 -7.21 -19.56
N ALA A 165 -12.50 -7.71 -18.40
CA ALA A 165 -11.44 -8.72 -18.30
C ALA A 165 -11.97 -10.12 -17.93
N GLY A 166 -13.28 -10.28 -17.70
CA GLY A 166 -13.86 -11.50 -17.12
C GLY A 166 -13.23 -11.85 -15.77
N VAL A 167 -12.99 -10.83 -14.93
CA VAL A 167 -12.31 -10.99 -13.64
C VAL A 167 -13.26 -10.60 -12.51
N ALA A 168 -13.47 -11.53 -11.58
CA ALA A 168 -14.09 -11.28 -10.28
C ALA A 168 -13.09 -11.66 -9.18
N VAL A 169 -12.90 -10.81 -8.18
CA VAL A 169 -11.94 -11.01 -7.09
C VAL A 169 -12.68 -10.90 -5.76
N ARG A 170 -12.65 -11.97 -4.97
CA ARG A 170 -13.19 -11.95 -3.61
C ARG A 170 -12.30 -11.08 -2.73
N LEU A 171 -12.91 -10.14 -2.04
CA LEU A 171 -12.24 -9.22 -1.14
C LEU A 171 -12.38 -9.67 0.31
N LYS A 172 -11.44 -9.23 1.14
CA LYS A 172 -11.52 -9.44 2.59
C LYS A 172 -12.65 -8.57 3.15
N PRO A 173 -13.45 -9.07 4.11
CA PRO A 173 -14.49 -8.28 4.77
C PRO A 173 -13.97 -6.97 5.36
N SER A 174 -12.75 -6.97 5.91
CA SER A 174 -12.11 -5.77 6.46
C SER A 174 -11.82 -4.69 5.42
N LEU A 175 -11.47 -5.07 4.20
CA LEU A 175 -11.25 -4.12 3.11
C LEU A 175 -12.59 -3.49 2.69
N ILE A 176 -13.64 -4.31 2.56
CA ILE A 176 -14.98 -3.83 2.23
C ILE A 176 -15.48 -2.85 3.30
N ARG A 177 -15.38 -3.22 4.57
CA ARG A 177 -15.74 -2.34 5.69
C ARG A 177 -14.97 -1.01 5.62
N ALA A 178 -13.65 -1.05 5.42
CA ALA A 178 -12.85 0.17 5.32
C ALA A 178 -13.24 1.07 4.15
N VAL A 179 -13.66 0.49 3.02
CA VAL A 179 -14.15 1.26 1.86
C VAL A 179 -15.52 1.87 2.15
N LEU A 180 -16.42 1.12 2.78
CA LEU A 180 -17.74 1.62 3.18
C LEU A 180 -17.64 2.77 4.19
N GLU A 181 -16.79 2.60 5.21
CA GLU A 181 -16.49 3.66 6.17
C GLU A 181 -16.03 4.95 5.47
N ASP A 182 -15.15 4.85 4.46
CA ASP A 182 -14.70 6.03 3.72
C ASP A 182 -15.80 6.62 2.83
N VAL A 183 -16.63 5.77 2.20
CA VAL A 183 -17.76 6.22 1.34
C VAL A 183 -18.83 6.93 2.16
N GLU A 184 -19.19 6.40 3.32
CA GLU A 184 -20.18 7.01 4.23
C GLU A 184 -19.66 8.31 4.84
N ARG A 185 -18.39 8.32 5.23
CA ARG A 185 -17.79 9.46 5.92
C ARG A 185 -17.44 10.62 5.00
N PHE A 186 -17.14 10.37 3.73
CA PHE A 186 -16.64 11.37 2.79
C PHE A 186 -17.51 11.44 1.52
N PRO A 187 -18.48 12.35 1.45
CA PRO A 187 -19.35 12.51 0.28
C PRO A 187 -18.62 12.86 -1.02
N ASP A 188 -17.48 13.52 -0.92
CA ASP A 188 -16.63 13.96 -2.05
C ASP A 188 -15.59 12.93 -2.47
N LEU A 189 -15.59 11.74 -1.86
CA LEU A 189 -14.64 10.67 -2.14
C LEU A 189 -14.68 10.28 -3.63
N LYS A 190 -13.50 10.19 -4.25
CA LYS A 190 -13.32 9.63 -5.59
C LYS A 190 -12.68 8.25 -5.46
N LEU A 191 -13.45 7.21 -5.75
CA LEU A 191 -12.93 5.84 -5.82
C LEU A 191 -12.48 5.48 -7.24
N THR A 192 -11.22 5.07 -7.36
CA THR A 192 -10.64 4.60 -8.62
C THR A 192 -9.94 3.26 -8.42
N LEU A 193 -9.94 2.42 -9.46
CA LEU A 193 -9.22 1.16 -9.49
C LEU A 193 -8.03 1.29 -10.42
N GLN A 194 -6.82 1.22 -9.88
CA GLN A 194 -5.59 1.24 -10.65
C GLN A 194 -5.23 -0.16 -11.12
N LEU A 195 -5.17 -0.33 -12.44
CA LEU A 195 -4.63 -1.52 -13.10
C LEU A 195 -3.17 -1.27 -13.50
N THR A 196 -2.25 -2.02 -12.92
CA THR A 196 -0.81 -1.90 -13.22
C THR A 196 -0.40 -2.71 -14.44
N ALA A 197 0.75 -2.36 -15.04
CA ALA A 197 1.34 -3.11 -16.16
C ALA A 197 1.65 -4.58 -15.84
N ARG A 198 1.78 -4.93 -14.55
CA ARG A 198 1.99 -6.31 -14.07
C ARG A 198 0.67 -7.05 -13.76
N GLY A 199 -0.47 -6.48 -14.14
CA GLY A 199 -1.80 -7.05 -13.89
C GLY A 199 -2.24 -7.03 -12.42
N ARG A 200 -1.61 -6.21 -11.57
CA ARG A 200 -2.05 -5.99 -10.17
C ARG A 200 -3.10 -4.90 -10.10
N LEU A 201 -3.99 -5.02 -9.13
CA LEU A 201 -5.07 -4.08 -8.83
C LEU A 201 -4.81 -3.34 -7.53
N ARG A 202 -5.07 -2.03 -7.53
CA ARG A 202 -5.08 -1.20 -6.31
C ARG A 202 -6.34 -0.37 -6.30
N LEU A 203 -7.15 -0.51 -5.25
CA LEU A 203 -8.27 0.40 -5.03
C LEU A 203 -7.71 1.66 -4.38
N VAL A 204 -8.07 2.83 -4.90
CA VAL A 204 -7.58 4.12 -4.43
C VAL A 204 -8.77 5.00 -4.12
N ALA A 205 -8.85 5.44 -2.87
CA ALA A 205 -9.72 6.52 -2.43
C ALA A 205 -8.92 7.83 -2.47
N HIS A 206 -9.42 8.79 -3.23
CA HIS A 206 -8.87 10.14 -3.34
C HIS A 206 -9.91 11.13 -2.82
N ARG A 207 -9.47 12.12 -2.06
CA ARG A 207 -10.29 13.25 -1.60
C ARG A 207 -9.44 14.49 -1.45
N GLU A 208 -10.09 15.64 -1.41
CA GLU A 208 -9.45 16.91 -1.07
C GLU A 208 -9.73 17.24 0.39
N VAL A 209 -8.69 17.33 1.21
CA VAL A 209 -8.82 17.75 2.61
C VAL A 209 -8.38 19.19 2.76
N LYS A 210 -9.03 19.96 3.65
CA LYS A 210 -8.44 21.22 4.11
C LYS A 210 -7.10 20.87 4.74
N ALA A 211 -6.03 21.52 4.28
CA ALA A 211 -4.76 21.43 4.96
C ALA A 211 -4.95 21.99 6.37
N THR A 212 -4.98 21.13 7.38
CA THR A 212 -4.83 21.54 8.77
C THR A 212 -3.38 21.93 8.94
N TRP A 213 -3.08 23.19 8.64
CA TRP A 213 -1.88 23.84 9.11
C TRP A 213 -2.11 24.16 10.57
N TRP A 214 -1.19 23.71 11.41
CA TRP A 214 -1.10 24.25 12.75
C TRP A 214 -0.62 25.69 12.62
N ASP A 215 -1.40 26.61 13.18
CA ASP A 215 -1.19 28.05 13.16
C ASP A 215 -0.03 28.51 14.06
N GLY A 216 0.57 27.59 14.82
CA GLY A 216 1.65 27.87 15.77
C GLY A 216 1.14 28.25 17.17
N ASP A 217 -0.07 28.77 17.25
CA ASP A 217 -0.70 29.27 18.48
C ASP A 217 -1.71 28.26 19.08
N GLY A 218 -2.25 27.35 18.28
CA GLY A 218 -3.17 26.31 18.71
C GLY A 218 -2.49 25.16 19.46
N LYS A 219 -3.27 24.21 19.98
CA LYS A 219 -2.74 22.93 20.50
C LYS A 219 -2.78 21.89 19.39
N LEU A 220 -1.63 21.45 18.89
CA LEU A 220 -1.52 20.32 17.95
C LEU A 220 -0.95 19.10 18.67
N ALA A 221 -1.53 17.92 18.44
CA ALA A 221 -0.92 16.64 18.82
C ALA A 221 -0.59 15.82 17.58
N VAL A 222 0.66 15.37 17.47
CA VAL A 222 1.14 14.50 16.38
C VAL A 222 1.53 13.16 16.97
N ILE A 223 0.89 12.09 16.50
CA ILE A 223 1.26 10.71 16.86
C ILE A 223 1.97 10.08 15.67
N ALA A 224 3.26 9.86 15.80
CA ALA A 224 4.08 9.12 14.85
C ALA A 224 4.14 7.65 15.26
N VAL A 225 3.88 6.75 14.30
CA VAL A 225 3.91 5.31 14.52
C VAL A 225 4.81 4.67 13.47
N ASP A 226 5.94 4.09 13.90
CA ASP A 226 6.79 3.25 13.07
C ASP A 226 6.45 1.77 13.32
N VAL A 227 5.84 1.16 12.31
CA VAL A 227 5.37 -0.24 12.32
C VAL A 227 6.46 -1.20 11.80
N ASN A 228 7.62 -0.69 11.37
CA ASN A 228 8.64 -1.46 10.65
C ASN A 228 10.04 -1.32 11.25
N SER A 229 10.17 -0.87 12.50
CA SER A 229 11.45 -0.95 13.19
C SER A 229 11.75 -2.42 13.49
N SER A 230 12.97 -2.87 13.22
CA SER A 230 13.52 -4.16 13.71
C SER A 230 13.49 -4.29 15.24
N HIS A 231 13.00 -3.25 15.94
CA HIS A 231 12.94 -3.06 17.38
C HIS A 231 11.49 -2.94 17.90
N GLY A 232 10.47 -3.22 17.07
CA GLY A 232 9.06 -3.27 17.45
C GLY A 232 8.18 -2.17 16.86
N LEU A 233 6.98 -2.01 17.40
CA LEU A 233 6.09 -0.89 17.12
C LEU A 233 6.55 0.31 17.96
N TYR A 234 7.06 1.33 17.30
CA TYR A 234 7.56 2.53 17.95
C TYR A 234 6.55 3.66 17.81
N VAL A 235 6.07 4.20 18.93
CA VAL A 235 5.08 5.27 18.99
C VAL A 235 5.69 6.48 19.66
N MET A 236 5.64 7.63 18.99
CA MET A 236 5.93 8.93 19.59
C MET A 236 4.70 9.82 19.49
N ALA A 237 4.31 10.48 20.57
CA ALA A 237 3.30 11.53 20.57
C ALA A 237 3.96 12.84 20.97
N PHE A 238 3.87 13.82 20.09
CA PHE A 238 4.32 15.19 20.32
C PHE A 238 3.09 16.08 20.52
N THR A 239 3.15 17.01 21.45
CA THR A 239 2.23 18.14 21.52
C THR A 239 2.97 19.42 21.19
N PHE A 240 2.31 20.29 20.46
CA PHE A 240 2.81 21.60 20.09
C PHE A 240 1.87 22.64 20.67
N ASN A 241 2.36 23.44 21.61
CA ASN A 241 1.66 24.53 22.29
C ASN A 241 2.68 25.63 22.63
N SER A 242 3.03 26.47 21.64
CA SER A 242 4.21 27.37 21.58
C SER A 242 5.59 26.69 21.71
N GLU A 243 5.65 25.48 22.25
CA GLU A 243 6.84 24.61 22.30
C GLU A 243 6.48 23.21 21.80
N ALA A 244 7.45 22.49 21.24
CA ALA A 244 7.30 21.08 20.89
C ALA A 244 7.66 20.21 22.10
N LYS A 245 6.67 19.54 22.70
CA LYS A 245 6.85 18.63 23.84
C LYS A 245 6.60 17.20 23.41
N LEU A 246 7.54 16.31 23.70
CA LEU A 246 7.33 14.87 23.59
C LEU A 246 6.50 14.42 24.80
N VAL A 247 5.24 14.04 24.55
CA VAL A 247 4.32 13.60 25.63
C VAL A 247 4.40 12.10 25.86
N VAL A 248 4.59 11.34 24.78
CA VAL A 248 4.68 9.88 24.86
C VAL A 248 5.80 9.41 23.94
N GLN A 249 6.68 8.57 24.47
CA GLN A 249 7.57 7.74 23.69
C GLN A 249 7.42 6.32 24.19
N ARG A 250 6.85 5.45 23.36
CA ARG A 250 6.65 4.04 23.70
C ARG A 250 7.24 3.17 22.62
N VAL A 251 8.15 2.31 23.05
CA VAL A 251 8.62 1.19 22.24
C VAL A 251 7.81 -0.02 22.66
N PHE A 252 6.83 -0.40 21.87
CA PHE A 252 6.21 -1.70 21.99
C PHE A 252 7.15 -2.68 21.30
N LYS A 253 8.14 -3.17 22.06
CA LYS A 253 9.10 -4.18 21.58
C LYS A 253 8.30 -5.29 20.89
N PRO A 254 8.76 -5.83 19.74
CA PRO A 254 8.17 -7.04 19.24
C PRO A 254 8.36 -8.08 20.35
N PRO A 255 7.42 -9.03 20.52
CA PRO A 255 7.70 -10.17 21.38
C PRO A 255 9.04 -10.75 20.91
N ASN A 256 10.04 -10.70 21.81
CA ASN A 256 11.46 -10.92 21.55
C ASN A 256 11.63 -12.00 20.46
N THR A 257 12.05 -11.60 19.25
CA THR A 257 12.05 -12.51 18.08
C THR A 257 12.94 -13.72 18.31
N THR A 258 13.98 -13.59 19.13
CA THR A 258 14.80 -14.70 19.62
C THR A 258 13.96 -15.62 20.51
N MET A 259 13.25 -15.09 21.51
CA MET A 259 12.38 -15.88 22.39
C MET A 259 11.24 -16.56 21.62
N LEU A 260 10.59 -15.90 20.67
CA LEU A 260 9.56 -16.52 19.82
C LEU A 260 10.14 -17.60 18.90
N ARG A 261 11.35 -17.41 18.36
CA ARG A 261 12.04 -18.43 17.57
C ARG A 261 12.42 -19.64 18.42
N LEU A 262 12.92 -19.43 19.64
CA LEU A 262 13.26 -20.48 20.58
C LEU A 262 12.00 -21.23 21.04
N LEU A 263 10.94 -20.51 21.38
CA LEU A 263 9.65 -21.08 21.73
C LEU A 263 9.08 -21.91 20.57
N ALA A 264 9.08 -21.37 19.35
CA ALA A 264 8.64 -22.10 18.16
C ALA A 264 9.52 -23.34 17.90
N ALA A 265 10.83 -23.25 18.15
CA ALA A 265 11.75 -24.37 18.01
C ALA A 265 11.43 -25.50 19.01
N ILE A 266 11.24 -25.19 20.30
CA ILE A 266 10.87 -26.17 21.34
C ILE A 266 9.53 -26.82 21.00
N MET A 267 8.51 -25.99 20.70
CA MET A 267 7.16 -26.49 20.38
C MET A 267 7.14 -27.35 19.11
N HIS A 268 7.98 -27.02 18.13
CA HIS A 268 8.14 -27.85 16.93
C HIS A 268 8.88 -29.16 17.23
N SER A 269 9.94 -29.16 18.04
CA SER A 269 10.57 -30.39 18.52
C SER A 269 9.56 -31.28 19.23
N TYR A 270 8.78 -30.71 20.16
CA TYR A 270 7.73 -31.41 20.88
C TYR A 270 6.64 -31.98 19.96
N SER A 271 6.19 -31.23 18.95
CA SER A 271 5.22 -31.74 17.98
C SER A 271 5.72 -32.96 17.19
N LYS A 272 7.04 -33.13 17.04
CA LYS A 272 7.66 -34.26 16.34
C LYS A 272 7.82 -35.48 17.21
N VAL A 273 8.33 -35.31 18.43
CA VAL A 273 8.64 -36.44 19.33
C VAL A 273 7.48 -36.81 20.25
N LYS A 274 6.55 -35.87 20.51
CA LYS A 274 5.44 -35.98 21.45
C LYS A 274 5.81 -36.28 22.92
N PHE A 275 7.09 -36.41 23.22
CA PHE A 275 7.63 -36.52 24.57
C PHE A 275 8.40 -35.25 24.96
N TRP A 276 8.05 -34.65 26.09
CA TRP A 276 8.60 -33.35 26.49
C TRP A 276 10.10 -33.39 26.81
N SER A 277 10.55 -34.41 27.55
CA SER A 277 11.98 -34.59 27.89
C SER A 277 12.84 -34.68 26.63
N GLU A 278 12.47 -35.53 25.68
CA GLU A 278 13.16 -35.69 24.40
C GLU A 278 13.09 -34.41 23.54
N ALA A 279 12.00 -33.65 23.62
CA ALA A 279 11.85 -32.38 22.90
C ALA A 279 12.78 -31.29 23.43
N VAL A 280 12.97 -31.24 24.75
CA VAL A 280 13.90 -30.32 25.42
C VAL A 280 15.34 -30.70 25.08
N GLU A 281 15.70 -31.97 25.20
CA GLU A 281 17.04 -32.47 24.85
C GLU A 281 17.41 -32.11 23.41
N ARG A 282 16.54 -32.43 22.45
CA ARG A 282 16.74 -32.05 21.04
C ARG A 282 16.79 -30.56 20.78
N PHE A 283 16.13 -29.77 21.62
CA PHE A 283 16.20 -28.31 21.53
C PHE A 283 17.53 -27.79 22.06
N GLU A 284 18.02 -28.32 23.18
CA GLU A 284 19.29 -27.93 23.80
C GLU A 284 20.50 -28.28 22.92
N GLU A 285 20.44 -29.38 22.19
CA GLU A 285 21.48 -29.82 21.24
C GLU A 285 21.59 -28.94 19.98
N ARG A 286 20.66 -28.01 19.75
CA ARG A 286 20.70 -27.19 18.53
C ARG A 286 21.86 -26.19 18.58
N ARG A 287 22.60 -26.09 17.47
CA ARG A 287 23.70 -25.13 17.30
C ARG A 287 23.32 -23.67 17.55
N ASP A 288 22.07 -23.28 17.27
CA ASP A 288 21.58 -21.91 17.53
C ASP A 288 21.36 -21.64 19.03
N VAL A 289 20.98 -22.66 19.81
CA VAL A 289 20.84 -22.59 21.27
C VAL A 289 22.21 -22.54 21.96
N GLU A 290 23.11 -23.43 21.54
CA GLU A 290 24.50 -23.47 22.04
C GLU A 290 25.22 -22.13 21.79
N LYS A 291 25.05 -21.56 20.59
CA LYS A 291 25.59 -20.24 20.24
C LYS A 291 25.05 -19.13 21.13
N LEU A 292 23.75 -19.12 21.43
CA LEU A 292 23.14 -18.11 22.30
C LEU A 292 23.65 -18.21 23.75
N ARG A 293 23.89 -19.43 24.25
CA ARG A 293 24.53 -19.64 25.57
C ARG A 293 25.94 -19.07 25.59
N ARG A 294 26.76 -19.35 24.57
CA ARG A 294 28.13 -18.80 24.44
C ARG A 294 28.18 -17.28 24.32
N GLU A 295 27.18 -16.66 23.70
CA GLU A 295 27.05 -15.21 23.57
C GLU A 295 26.54 -14.52 24.85
N GLY A 296 26.43 -15.23 25.98
CA GLY A 296 25.94 -14.68 27.24
C GLY A 296 24.43 -14.41 27.25
N ARG A 297 23.68 -14.98 26.29
CA ARG A 297 22.22 -14.83 26.15
C ARG A 297 21.46 -16.07 26.65
N GLY A 298 22.04 -16.83 27.57
CA GLY A 298 21.46 -18.04 28.14
C GLY A 298 20.11 -17.84 28.83
N CYS A 299 19.90 -16.66 29.44
CA CYS A 299 18.63 -16.31 30.08
C CYS A 299 17.43 -16.37 29.12
N ALA A 300 17.60 -16.04 27.84
CA ALA A 300 16.54 -16.12 26.84
C ALA A 300 16.16 -17.57 26.48
N VAL A 301 17.10 -18.51 26.62
CA VAL A 301 16.88 -19.95 26.41
C VAL A 301 16.08 -20.52 27.57
N GLU A 302 16.48 -20.19 28.80
CA GLU A 302 15.78 -20.60 30.02
C GLU A 302 14.35 -20.03 30.09
N GLU A 303 14.19 -18.75 29.74
CA GLU A 303 12.87 -18.10 29.73
C GLU A 303 11.95 -18.71 28.65
N ALA A 304 12.50 -19.10 27.50
CA ALA A 304 11.75 -19.81 26.46
C ALA A 304 11.30 -21.21 26.91
N LEU A 305 12.18 -21.97 27.59
CA LEU A 305 11.84 -23.28 28.16
C LEU A 305 10.72 -23.16 29.21
N ARG A 306 10.85 -22.20 30.14
CA ARG A 306 9.85 -21.95 31.18
C ARG A 306 8.49 -21.57 30.59
N LEU A 307 8.47 -20.72 29.56
CA LEU A 307 7.24 -20.33 28.89
C LEU A 307 6.61 -21.50 28.11
N ALA A 308 7.44 -22.31 27.46
CA ALA A 308 6.98 -23.47 26.71
C ALA A 308 6.34 -24.53 27.63
N GLU A 309 6.95 -24.78 28.80
CA GLU A 309 6.40 -25.68 29.82
C GLU A 309 5.06 -25.16 30.37
N LYS A 310 4.97 -23.86 30.67
CA LYS A 310 3.71 -23.23 31.11
C LYS A 310 2.61 -23.33 30.05
N LEU A 311 2.95 -23.20 28.77
CA LEU A 311 2.01 -23.35 27.66
C LEU A 311 1.56 -24.81 27.48
N ARG A 312 2.46 -25.79 27.66
CA ARG A 312 2.10 -27.21 27.67
C ARG A 312 1.10 -27.50 28.79
N ALA A 313 1.45 -27.16 30.03
CA ALA A 313 0.60 -27.41 31.20
C ALA A 313 -0.79 -26.77 31.10
N LYS A 314 -0.92 -25.64 30.37
CA LYS A 314 -2.20 -25.00 30.13
C LYS A 314 -3.08 -25.72 29.08
N ASN A 315 -2.45 -26.40 28.12
CA ASN A 315 -3.14 -27.06 27.01
C ASN A 315 -3.36 -28.56 27.23
N GLU A 316 -2.65 -29.15 28.19
CA GLU A 316 -2.88 -30.50 28.71
C GLU A 316 -3.36 -30.38 30.17
N PRO A 317 -4.62 -29.98 30.42
CA PRO A 317 -5.19 -30.15 31.76
C PRO A 317 -5.21 -31.64 32.06
N ASP A 318 -4.80 -31.99 33.29
CA ASP A 318 -4.59 -33.35 33.78
C ASP A 318 -5.55 -34.37 33.15
N ALA A 319 -5.01 -35.22 32.29
CA ALA A 319 -5.63 -36.49 31.96
C ALA A 319 -5.45 -37.41 33.17
N GLY A 320 -6.27 -37.19 34.20
CA GLY A 320 -6.10 -37.85 35.49
C GLY A 320 -7.18 -37.50 36.49
N GLU A 321 -8.44 -37.81 36.15
CA GLU A 321 -9.45 -38.37 37.07
C GLU A 321 -10.64 -38.84 36.22
N GLY A 322 -10.67 -40.16 35.97
CA GLY A 322 -11.66 -40.88 35.18
C GLY A 322 -11.23 -42.32 34.95
#